data_AF-A0A814SSH7-F1
#
_entry.id   AF-A0A814SSH7-F1
#
_cell.length_a   1.000
_cell.length_b   1.000
_cell.length_c   1.000
_cell.angle_alpha   90.00
_cell.angle_beta   90.00
_cell.angle_gamma   90.00
#
_symmetry.space_group_name_H-M   'P 1'
#
loop_
_entity.id
_entity.type
_entity.pdbx_description
1 polymer ?
#
loop_
_entity_poly.entity_id
_entity_poly.type
_entity_poly.pdbx_seq_one_letter_code
_entity_poly.pdbx_strand_id
1 'polypeptide(L)'
;MMMPSSRFNIHLMTEDDRIPVLNLLTKSFFHEEPLAKCLQLGEPMDFANNVINDTLKDQCSFVGYDIQTNQLAGVCLNKVKYKNDTNTIHEPNEKLNFILNLLHHVHKNINLFDHFLTDSLLYIFMINVDSNYRGYGLASSLISASIEHAKKFHIGGAYAEATNIYSLNSFKQQGFQIYDQLNYVEYDQVRLANLTDKSYDQCQLVARTL
;
A
#
# COMPACT_ATOMS: atom_id res chain seq x y z
N MET A 1 2.85 -12.04 -34.41
CA MET A 1 3.63 -11.81 -33.19
C MET A 1 2.68 -12.03 -32.01
N MET A 2 2.75 -13.19 -31.34
CA MET A 2 1.92 -13.43 -30.16
C MET A 2 2.38 -12.46 -29.07
N MET A 3 1.45 -11.69 -28.50
CA MET A 3 1.75 -10.93 -27.29
C MET A 3 2.22 -11.92 -26.22
N PRO A 4 3.30 -11.65 -25.47
CA PRO A 4 3.67 -12.52 -24.36
C PRO A 4 2.48 -12.58 -23.40
N SER A 5 1.98 -13.79 -23.16
CA SER A 5 0.96 -14.04 -22.14
C SER A 5 1.48 -13.52 -20.80
N SER A 6 0.70 -12.65 -20.13
CA SER A 6 1.02 -12.15 -18.79
C SER A 6 1.38 -13.33 -17.88
N ARG A 7 2.50 -13.26 -17.16
CA ARG A 7 2.91 -14.32 -16.20
C ARG A 7 1.90 -14.51 -15.06
N PHE A 8 1.19 -13.43 -14.72
CA PHE A 8 0.30 -13.38 -13.59
C PHE A 8 -1.14 -13.23 -14.04
N ASN A 9 -2.03 -13.99 -13.39
CA ASN A 9 -3.45 -13.72 -13.39
C ASN A 9 -3.74 -12.70 -12.28
N ILE A 10 -4.10 -11.47 -12.67
CA ILE A 10 -4.49 -10.42 -11.74
C ILE A 10 -6.01 -10.32 -11.72
N HIS A 11 -6.59 -10.43 -10.53
CA HIS A 11 -8.03 -10.30 -10.35
C HIS A 11 -8.37 -9.55 -9.06
N LEU A 12 -9.63 -9.14 -8.97
CA LEU A 12 -10.17 -8.57 -7.75
C LEU A 12 -10.09 -9.59 -6.63
N MET A 13 -9.64 -9.14 -5.46
CA MET A 13 -9.56 -9.97 -4.26
C MET A 13 -10.96 -10.41 -3.82
N THR A 14 -11.11 -11.69 -3.51
CA THR A 14 -12.35 -12.28 -2.97
C THR A 14 -12.09 -12.94 -1.61
N GLU A 15 -13.14 -13.46 -0.99
CA GLU A 15 -13.03 -14.16 0.30
C GLU A 15 -12.11 -15.38 0.22
N ASP A 16 -12.02 -16.05 -0.93
CA ASP A 16 -11.13 -17.20 -1.17
C ASP A 16 -9.64 -16.81 -1.06
N ASP A 17 -9.32 -15.54 -1.30
CA ASP A 17 -7.96 -15.01 -1.24
C ASP A 17 -7.51 -14.65 0.19
N ARG A 18 -8.43 -14.63 1.17
CA ARG A 18 -8.14 -14.17 2.54
C ARG A 18 -6.93 -14.87 3.15
N ILE A 19 -6.94 -16.20 3.15
CA ILE A 19 -5.89 -16.99 3.79
C ILE A 19 -4.55 -16.87 3.03
N PRO A 20 -4.51 -17.00 1.69
CA PRO A 20 -3.30 -16.70 0.91
C PRO A 20 -2.71 -15.31 1.18
N VAL A 21 -3.55 -14.27 1.21
CA VAL A 21 -3.12 -12.89 1.46
C VAL A 21 -2.57 -12.73 2.87
N LEU A 22 -3.28 -13.24 3.88
CA LEU A 22 -2.82 -13.18 5.27
C LEU A 22 -1.45 -13.85 5.42
N ASN A 23 -1.29 -15.05 4.85
CA ASN A 23 -0.01 -15.78 4.87
C ASN A 23 1.11 -15.02 4.16
N LEU A 24 0.81 -14.33 3.05
CA LEU A 24 1.79 -13.51 2.34
C LEU A 24 2.24 -12.31 3.18
N LEU A 25 1.30 -11.62 3.84
CA LEU A 25 1.60 -10.48 4.71
C LEU A 25 2.47 -10.88 5.92
N THR A 26 2.12 -11.98 6.58
CA THR A 26 2.87 -12.48 7.74
C THR A 26 4.24 -13.01 7.34
N LYS A 27 4.35 -13.70 6.21
CA LYS A 27 5.63 -14.25 5.72
C LYS A 27 6.61 -13.18 5.29
N SER A 28 6.15 -12.06 4.72
CA SER A 28 7.04 -11.10 4.04
C SER A 28 6.80 -9.63 4.40
N PHE A 29 5.57 -9.12 4.25
CA PHE A 29 5.32 -7.68 4.41
C PHE A 29 5.80 -7.14 5.76
N PHE A 30 5.36 -7.71 6.88
CA PHE A 30 5.70 -7.19 8.20
C PHE A 30 7.19 -7.35 8.59
N HIS A 31 7.91 -8.26 7.92
CA HIS A 31 9.35 -8.50 8.15
C HIS A 31 10.24 -7.64 7.25
N GLU A 32 9.71 -7.15 6.13
CA GLU A 32 10.47 -6.39 5.12
C GLU A 32 10.07 -4.91 5.03
N GLU A 33 8.87 -4.53 5.49
CA GLU A 33 8.43 -3.13 5.53
C GLU A 33 9.35 -2.33 6.47
N PRO A 34 9.95 -1.21 6.02
CA PRO A 34 11.02 -0.52 6.76
C PRO A 34 10.66 -0.14 8.19
N LEU A 35 9.46 0.41 8.42
CA LEU A 35 9.04 0.89 9.74
C LEU A 35 8.72 -0.30 10.66
N ALA A 36 8.00 -1.30 10.18
CA ALA A 36 7.70 -2.53 10.89
C ALA A 36 8.97 -3.26 11.31
N LYS A 37 9.94 -3.37 10.40
CA LYS A 37 11.25 -3.98 10.66
C LYS A 37 12.06 -3.17 11.67
N CYS A 38 12.15 -1.85 11.51
CA CYS A 38 12.89 -0.97 12.41
C CYS A 38 12.36 -1.04 13.84
N LEU A 39 11.04 -1.03 14.00
CA LEU A 39 10.38 -1.06 15.30
C LEU A 39 10.24 -2.48 15.86
N GLN A 40 10.63 -3.51 15.09
CA GLN A 40 10.44 -4.92 15.45
C GLN A 40 8.96 -5.19 15.80
N LEU A 41 8.07 -4.81 14.89
CA LEU A 41 6.62 -4.89 15.08
C LEU A 41 6.13 -6.32 15.29
N GLY A 42 6.78 -7.30 14.65
CA GLY A 42 6.32 -8.69 14.60
C GLY A 42 5.18 -8.84 13.60
N GLU A 43 4.24 -9.73 13.88
CA GLU A 43 3.11 -10.05 12.99
C GLU A 43 1.80 -9.62 13.67
N PRO A 44 1.33 -8.37 13.46
CA PRO A 44 0.13 -7.86 14.12
C PRO A 44 -1.14 -8.45 13.47
N MET A 45 -1.47 -9.69 13.84
CA MET A 45 -2.52 -10.49 13.20
C MET A 45 -3.90 -9.85 13.22
N ASP A 46 -4.28 -9.21 14.32
CA ASP A 46 -5.58 -8.54 14.42
C ASP A 46 -5.67 -7.37 13.44
N PHE A 47 -4.60 -6.58 13.32
CA PHE A 47 -4.50 -5.52 12.34
C PHE A 47 -4.56 -6.07 10.91
N ALA A 48 -3.78 -7.10 10.59
CA ALA A 48 -3.79 -7.72 9.27
C ALA A 48 -5.19 -8.23 8.87
N ASN A 49 -5.88 -8.90 9.80
CA ASN A 49 -7.26 -9.34 9.60
C ASN A 49 -8.24 -8.19 9.41
N ASN A 50 -8.10 -7.11 10.19
CA ASN A 50 -8.93 -5.92 10.05
C ASN A 50 -8.72 -5.23 8.69
N VAL A 51 -7.47 -5.13 8.24
CA VAL A 51 -7.16 -4.61 6.90
C VAL A 51 -7.78 -5.47 5.81
N ILE A 52 -7.64 -6.79 5.90
CA ILE A 52 -8.27 -7.72 4.93
C ILE A 52 -9.80 -7.59 4.95
N ASN A 53 -10.41 -7.50 6.14
CA ASN A 53 -11.86 -7.31 6.27
C ASN A 53 -12.34 -6.03 5.61
N ASP A 54 -11.67 -4.90 5.86
CA ASP A 54 -12.04 -3.61 5.28
C ASP A 54 -11.88 -3.62 3.76
N THR A 55 -10.75 -4.16 3.27
CA THR A 55 -10.41 -4.18 1.85
C THR A 55 -11.33 -5.10 1.03
N LEU A 56 -11.81 -6.19 1.62
CA LEU A 56 -12.84 -7.05 1.04
C LEU A 56 -14.21 -6.36 0.97
N LYS A 57 -14.57 -5.55 1.98
CA LYS A 57 -15.82 -4.77 1.98
C LYS A 57 -15.81 -3.70 0.90
N ASP A 58 -14.67 -3.02 0.74
CA ASP A 58 -14.51 -1.95 -0.25
C ASP A 58 -14.42 -2.48 -1.69
N GLN A 59 -14.18 -3.79 -1.87
CA GLN A 59 -14.15 -4.48 -3.17
C GLN A 59 -13.25 -3.79 -4.22
N CYS A 60 -12.14 -3.20 -3.79
CA CYS A 60 -11.22 -2.47 -4.67
C CYS A 60 -9.77 -2.98 -4.62
N SER A 61 -9.53 -4.11 -3.95
CA SER A 61 -8.19 -4.72 -3.80
C SER A 61 -7.91 -5.80 -4.83
N PHE A 62 -6.64 -6.00 -5.17
CA PHE A 62 -6.22 -6.90 -6.23
C PHE A 62 -5.15 -7.88 -5.76
N VAL A 63 -5.23 -9.09 -6.26
CA VAL A 63 -4.26 -10.17 -6.06
C VAL A 63 -3.69 -10.60 -7.40
N GLY A 64 -2.44 -11.07 -7.39
CA GLY A 64 -1.76 -11.63 -8.55
C GLY A 64 -1.30 -13.04 -8.26
N TYR A 65 -1.81 -14.02 -8.98
CA TYR A 65 -1.37 -15.41 -8.93
C TYR A 65 -0.48 -15.74 -10.12
N ASP A 66 0.60 -16.49 -9.89
CA ASP A 66 1.40 -17.06 -10.97
C ASP A 66 0.57 -18.11 -11.72
N ILE A 67 0.47 -17.98 -13.05
CA ILE A 67 -0.42 -18.83 -13.86
C ILE A 67 0.05 -20.28 -13.88
N GLN A 68 1.35 -20.54 -13.73
CA GLN A 68 1.90 -21.89 -13.81
C GLN A 68 1.79 -22.62 -12.48
N THR A 69 2.10 -21.95 -11.37
CA THR A 69 2.14 -22.57 -10.04
C THR A 69 0.83 -22.41 -9.26
N ASN A 70 -0.06 -21.51 -9.70
CA ASN A 70 -1.25 -21.09 -8.98
C ASN A 70 -0.95 -20.60 -7.55
N GLN A 71 0.25 -20.06 -7.32
CA GLN A 71 0.65 -19.47 -6.04
C GLN A 71 0.40 -17.96 -6.05
N LEU A 72 -0.04 -17.44 -4.90
CA LEU A 72 -0.18 -15.99 -4.71
C LEU A 72 1.22 -15.35 -4.77
N ALA A 73 1.44 -14.51 -5.78
CA ALA A 73 2.70 -13.83 -6.04
C ALA A 73 2.73 -12.41 -5.48
N GLY A 74 1.57 -11.76 -5.32
CA GLY A 74 1.48 -10.41 -4.79
C GLY A 74 0.05 -9.95 -4.52
N VAL A 75 -0.07 -8.87 -3.76
CA VAL A 75 -1.34 -8.24 -3.38
C VAL A 75 -1.19 -6.72 -3.33
N CYS A 76 -2.26 -6.02 -3.69
CA CYS A 76 -2.44 -4.58 -3.50
C CYS A 76 -3.75 -4.36 -2.76
N LEU A 77 -3.65 -4.01 -1.48
CA LEU A 77 -4.76 -3.78 -0.58
C LEU A 77 -5.12 -2.30 -0.59
N ASN A 78 -6.33 -2.02 -1.03
CA ASN A 78 -6.86 -0.69 -1.26
C ASN A 78 -8.10 -0.45 -0.42
N LYS A 79 -8.34 0.80 -0.08
CA LYS A 79 -9.57 1.28 0.54
C LYS A 79 -10.14 2.45 -0.25
N VAL A 80 -11.45 2.66 -0.17
CA VAL A 80 -12.05 3.92 -0.64
C VAL A 80 -12.17 4.87 0.54
N LYS A 81 -11.70 6.10 0.37
CA LYS A 81 -11.80 7.17 1.36
C LYS A 81 -12.71 8.26 0.85
N TYR A 82 -13.64 8.68 1.69
CA TYR A 82 -14.50 9.82 1.42
C TYR A 82 -14.09 11.02 2.26
N LYS A 83 -14.31 12.23 1.72
CA LYS A 83 -13.87 13.51 2.33
C LYS A 83 -14.34 13.70 3.77
N ASN A 84 -15.50 13.13 4.12
CA ASN A 84 -16.12 13.26 5.44
C ASN A 84 -15.89 12.04 6.34
N ASP A 85 -15.02 11.09 5.96
CA ASP A 85 -14.72 9.92 6.79
C ASP A 85 -13.90 10.33 8.02
N THR A 86 -14.54 10.31 9.18
CA THR A 86 -13.88 10.53 10.48
C THR A 86 -13.34 9.22 11.03
N ASN A 87 -12.41 8.57 10.32
CA ASN A 87 -11.78 7.35 10.85
C ASN A 87 -10.67 7.72 11.83
N THR A 88 -11.01 7.77 13.12
CA THR A 88 -10.00 7.68 14.19
C THR A 88 -9.46 6.25 14.25
N ILE A 89 -8.18 6.09 13.96
CA ILE A 89 -7.47 4.83 14.15
C ILE A 89 -7.26 4.66 15.67
N HIS A 90 -7.99 3.74 16.28
CA HIS A 90 -7.65 3.26 17.62
C HIS A 90 -6.82 1.99 17.48
N GLU A 91 -5.50 2.12 17.58
CA GLU A 91 -4.56 0.99 17.52
C GLU A 91 -3.91 0.77 18.89
N PRO A 92 -4.23 -0.34 19.60
CA PRO A 92 -3.66 -0.62 20.92
C PRO A 92 -2.17 -1.00 20.87
N ASN A 93 -1.65 -1.52 19.76
CA ASN A 93 -0.23 -1.81 19.64
C ASN A 93 0.56 -0.49 19.45
N GLU A 94 1.33 -0.09 20.45
CA GLU A 94 2.06 1.20 20.44
C GLU A 94 2.98 1.38 19.22
N LYS A 95 3.61 0.31 18.74
CA LYS A 95 4.51 0.37 17.57
C LYS A 95 3.71 0.61 16.30
N LEU A 96 2.61 -0.12 16.12
CA LEU A 96 1.74 0.07 14.97
C LEU A 96 1.03 1.42 15.01
N ASN A 97 0.57 1.85 16.19
CA ASN A 97 0.00 3.18 16.39
C ASN A 97 1.02 4.27 16.03
N PHE A 98 2.29 4.11 16.40
CA PHE A 98 3.34 5.03 15.98
C PHE A 98 3.52 5.08 14.46
N ILE A 99 3.54 3.92 13.78
CA ILE A 99 3.61 3.86 12.31
C ILE A 99 2.42 4.59 11.68
N LEU A 100 1.20 4.28 12.10
CA LEU A 100 -0.02 4.88 11.52
C LEU A 100 -0.08 6.40 11.74
N ASN A 101 0.38 6.89 12.90
CA ASN A 101 0.51 8.33 13.15
C ASN A 101 1.58 8.99 12.28
N LEU A 102 2.71 8.31 12.03
CA LEU A 102 3.73 8.80 11.11
C LEU A 102 3.17 8.92 9.68
N LEU A 103 2.47 7.89 9.18
CA LEU A 103 1.85 7.94 7.86
C LEU A 103 0.84 9.10 7.77
N HIS A 104 0.02 9.29 8.79
CA HIS A 104 -0.91 10.42 8.87
C HIS A 104 -0.19 11.78 8.90
N HIS A 105 0.96 11.88 9.57
CA HIS A 105 1.73 13.12 9.66
C HIS A 105 2.21 13.66 8.32
N VAL A 106 2.43 12.79 7.31
CA VAL A 106 2.83 13.22 5.96
C VAL A 106 1.71 14.00 5.25
N HIS A 107 0.46 13.91 5.74
CA HIS A 107 -0.67 14.69 5.21
C HIS A 107 -0.84 16.06 5.87
N LYS A 108 -0.05 16.42 6.90
CA LYS A 108 -0.32 17.58 7.75
C LYS A 108 -0.45 18.92 7.01
N ASN A 109 0.20 19.06 5.86
CA ASN A 109 0.23 20.30 5.08
C ASN A 109 -0.64 20.25 3.82
N ILE A 110 -1.30 19.11 3.54
CA ILE A 110 -2.03 18.92 2.29
C ILE A 110 -3.33 18.16 2.51
N ASN A 111 -4.42 18.74 2.00
CA ASN A 111 -5.68 18.03 1.83
C ASN A 111 -5.84 17.60 0.38
N LEU A 112 -5.66 16.30 0.10
CA LEU A 112 -5.77 15.75 -1.26
C LEU A 112 -7.19 15.87 -1.84
N PHE A 113 -8.24 15.83 -1.01
CA PHE A 113 -9.62 16.01 -1.48
C PHE A 113 -9.83 17.42 -2.04
N ASP A 114 -9.35 18.44 -1.32
CA ASP A 114 -9.42 19.84 -1.78
C ASP A 114 -8.50 20.06 -2.99
N HIS A 115 -7.32 19.45 -2.99
CA HIS A 115 -6.36 19.59 -4.08
C HIS A 115 -6.88 18.99 -5.41
N PHE A 116 -7.54 17.83 -5.36
CA PHE A 116 -8.11 17.16 -6.53
C PHE A 116 -9.56 17.53 -6.82
N LEU A 117 -10.19 18.38 -6.01
CA LEU A 117 -11.60 18.78 -6.14
C LEU A 117 -12.54 17.56 -6.22
N THR A 118 -12.31 16.58 -5.34
CA THR A 118 -13.06 15.31 -5.29
C THR A 118 -13.51 15.02 -3.87
N ASP A 119 -14.61 14.27 -3.74
CA ASP A 119 -15.11 13.76 -2.46
C ASP A 119 -14.70 12.32 -2.19
N SER A 120 -14.02 11.65 -3.14
CA SER A 120 -13.57 10.27 -3.02
C SER A 120 -12.15 10.07 -3.55
N LEU A 121 -11.38 9.24 -2.84
CA LEU A 121 -10.02 8.87 -3.18
C LEU A 121 -9.81 7.35 -2.99
N LEU A 122 -9.05 6.74 -3.90
CA LEU A 122 -8.52 5.39 -3.72
C LEU A 122 -7.26 5.49 -2.85
N TYR A 123 -7.32 4.88 -1.67
CA TYR A 123 -6.16 4.75 -0.80
C TYR A 123 -5.48 3.40 -1.05
N ILE A 124 -4.30 3.41 -1.65
CA ILE A 124 -3.47 2.21 -1.86
C ILE A 124 -2.64 2.00 -0.59
N PHE A 125 -3.16 1.18 0.32
CA PHE A 125 -2.67 1.10 1.70
C PHE A 125 -1.47 0.15 1.86
N MET A 126 -1.54 -1.03 1.25
CA MET A 126 -0.43 -1.99 1.29
C MET A 126 -0.19 -2.59 -0.08
N ILE A 127 1.07 -2.65 -0.47
CA ILE A 127 1.51 -3.39 -1.64
C ILE A 127 2.61 -4.36 -1.24
N ASN A 128 2.43 -5.63 -1.59
CA ASN A 128 3.40 -6.65 -1.29
C ASN A 128 3.56 -7.63 -2.45
N VAL A 129 4.80 -8.00 -2.73
CA VAL A 129 5.17 -9.00 -3.75
C VAL A 129 6.16 -9.97 -3.12
N ASP A 130 5.83 -11.26 -3.16
CA ASP A 130 6.70 -12.32 -2.67
C ASP A 130 8.05 -12.25 -3.38
N SER A 131 9.13 -12.47 -2.63
CA SER A 131 10.50 -12.29 -3.10
C SER A 131 10.83 -13.11 -4.35
N ASN A 132 10.20 -14.28 -4.53
CA ASN A 132 10.39 -15.15 -5.69
C ASN A 132 9.78 -14.58 -6.99
N TYR A 133 8.92 -13.58 -6.88
CA TYR A 133 8.18 -12.97 -7.99
C TYR A 133 8.52 -11.49 -8.21
N ARG A 134 9.58 -10.98 -7.55
CA ARG A 134 10.13 -9.64 -7.79
C ARG A 134 10.82 -9.56 -9.15
N GLY A 135 10.94 -8.34 -9.68
CA GLY A 135 11.58 -8.08 -10.98
C GLY A 135 10.69 -8.31 -12.21
N TYR A 136 9.49 -8.87 -12.04
CA TYR A 136 8.53 -9.10 -13.14
C TYR A 136 7.47 -7.98 -13.29
N GLY A 137 7.66 -6.84 -12.64
CA GLY A 137 6.73 -5.69 -12.74
C GLY A 137 5.38 -5.87 -12.03
N LEU A 138 5.18 -6.94 -11.25
CA LEU A 138 3.89 -7.27 -10.64
C LEU A 138 3.31 -6.15 -9.78
N ALA A 139 4.12 -5.48 -8.96
CA ALA A 139 3.66 -4.36 -8.14
C ALA A 139 3.03 -3.24 -8.99
N SER A 140 3.70 -2.86 -10.08
CA SER A 140 3.22 -1.85 -11.04
C SER A 140 1.91 -2.29 -11.71
N SER A 141 1.81 -3.57 -12.10
CA SER A 141 0.58 -4.13 -12.69
C SER A 141 -0.60 -4.17 -11.71
N LEU A 142 -0.37 -4.48 -10.43
CA LEU A 142 -1.40 -4.46 -9.39
C LEU A 142 -1.91 -3.04 -9.11
N ILE A 143 -1.00 -2.06 -9.05
CA ILE A 143 -1.36 -0.63 -8.92
C ILE A 143 -2.19 -0.19 -10.14
N SER A 144 -1.76 -0.57 -11.36
CA SER A 144 -2.48 -0.26 -12.59
C SER A 144 -3.91 -0.83 -12.57
N ALA A 145 -4.08 -2.10 -12.19
CA ALA A 145 -5.39 -2.73 -12.06
C ALA A 145 -6.28 -2.00 -11.04
N SER A 146 -5.70 -1.57 -9.91
CA SER A 146 -6.40 -0.81 -8.86
C SER A 146 -6.92 0.54 -9.36
N ILE A 147 -6.09 1.26 -10.12
CA ILE A 147 -6.44 2.54 -10.75
C ILE A 147 -7.55 2.38 -11.79
N GLU A 148 -7.39 1.42 -12.70
CA GLU A 148 -8.37 1.18 -13.76
C GLU A 148 -9.72 0.70 -13.19
N HIS A 149 -9.70 0.01 -12.05
CA HIS A 149 -10.90 -0.31 -11.31
C HIS A 149 -11.53 0.95 -10.69
N ALA A 150 -10.77 1.76 -9.95
CA ALA A 150 -11.27 2.97 -9.31
C ALA A 150 -11.89 3.99 -10.29
N LYS A 151 -11.31 4.12 -11.50
CA LYS A 151 -11.88 4.94 -12.58
C LYS A 151 -13.30 4.51 -12.98
N LYS A 152 -13.60 3.21 -12.97
CA LYS A 152 -14.94 2.69 -13.30
C LYS A 152 -15.99 3.08 -12.25
N PHE A 153 -15.57 3.41 -11.04
CA PHE A 153 -16.43 3.86 -9.94
C PHE A 153 -16.40 5.37 -9.73
N HIS A 154 -15.87 6.13 -10.70
CA HIS A 154 -15.79 7.60 -10.64
C HIS A 154 -15.06 8.12 -9.40
N ILE A 155 -14.05 7.38 -8.91
CA ILE A 155 -13.16 7.86 -7.85
C ILE A 155 -12.24 8.93 -8.45
N GLY A 156 -12.18 10.12 -7.84
CA GLY A 156 -11.52 11.29 -8.45
C GLY A 156 -9.98 11.31 -8.34
N GLY A 157 -9.40 10.51 -7.46
CA GLY A 157 -7.95 10.46 -7.26
C GLY A 157 -7.49 9.19 -6.57
N ALA A 158 -6.19 8.94 -6.58
CA ALA A 158 -5.55 7.87 -5.82
C ALA A 158 -4.33 8.40 -5.07
N TYR A 159 -4.04 7.82 -3.90
CA TYR A 159 -2.86 8.16 -3.12
C TYR A 159 -2.30 6.97 -2.35
N ALA A 160 -1.05 7.12 -1.89
CA ALA A 160 -0.37 6.19 -1.00
C ALA A 160 0.73 6.92 -0.20
N GLU A 161 1.12 6.35 0.94
CA GLU A 161 2.36 6.71 1.62
C GLU A 161 3.44 5.69 1.27
N ALA A 162 4.36 6.05 0.36
CA ALA A 162 5.45 5.18 -0.03
C ALA A 162 6.56 5.23 1.02
N THR A 163 6.73 4.15 1.79
CA THR A 163 7.75 4.05 2.86
C THR A 163 9.12 3.59 2.40
N ASN A 164 9.26 3.20 1.13
CA ASN A 164 10.53 2.80 0.50
C ASN A 164 10.58 3.16 -0.99
N ILE A 165 11.79 3.15 -1.56
CA ILE A 165 12.03 3.51 -2.96
C ILE A 165 11.41 2.53 -3.97
N TYR A 166 11.19 1.27 -3.59
CA TYR A 166 10.65 0.25 -4.50
C TYR A 166 9.16 0.48 -4.78
N SER A 167 8.37 0.74 -3.75
CA SER A 167 6.96 1.11 -3.90
C SER A 167 6.85 2.49 -4.58
N LEU A 168 7.66 3.46 -4.18
CA LEU A 168 7.74 4.77 -4.83
C LEU A 168 7.95 4.66 -6.35
N ASN A 169 8.92 3.85 -6.78
CA ASN A 169 9.22 3.66 -8.20
C ASN A 169 8.03 3.03 -8.94
N SER A 170 7.32 2.10 -8.30
CA SER A 170 6.11 1.50 -8.86
C SER A 170 4.99 2.54 -9.01
N PHE A 171 4.79 3.42 -8.02
CA PHE A 171 3.84 4.53 -8.12
C PHE A 171 4.22 5.55 -9.21
N LYS A 172 5.50 5.91 -9.32
CA LYS A 172 5.99 6.82 -10.38
C LYS A 172 5.77 6.27 -11.79
N GLN A 173 5.97 4.96 -11.99
CA GLN A 173 5.66 4.31 -13.27
C GLN A 173 4.17 4.42 -13.62
N GLN A 174 3.31 4.46 -12.60
CA GLN A 174 1.88 4.66 -12.72
C GLN A 174 1.49 6.14 -12.62
N GLY A 175 2.41 7.08 -12.87
CA GLY A 175 2.11 8.50 -13.01
C GLY A 175 1.78 9.24 -11.70
N PHE A 176 2.06 8.66 -10.53
CA PHE A 176 1.93 9.38 -9.27
C PHE A 176 3.04 10.41 -9.11
N GLN A 177 2.69 11.53 -8.47
CA GLN A 177 3.61 12.60 -8.09
C GLN A 177 3.76 12.64 -6.58
N ILE A 178 4.92 13.11 -6.10
CA ILE A 178 5.18 13.33 -4.67
C ILE A 178 4.59 14.69 -4.29
N TYR A 179 3.77 14.72 -3.23
CA TYR A 179 3.10 15.91 -2.73
C TYR A 179 3.66 16.40 -1.40
N ASP A 180 4.07 15.48 -0.53
CA ASP A 180 4.77 15.78 0.70
C ASP A 180 5.71 14.61 1.05
N GLN A 181 6.65 14.85 1.94
CA GLN A 181 7.61 13.85 2.38
C GLN A 181 8.06 14.11 3.81
N LEU A 182 8.47 13.04 4.47
CA LEU A 182 8.99 13.07 5.83
C LEU A 182 10.26 12.23 5.89
N ASN A 183 11.35 12.82 6.40
CA ASN A 183 12.54 12.06 6.75
C ASN A 183 12.35 11.38 8.11
N TYR A 184 12.69 10.09 8.20
CA TYR A 184 12.43 9.29 9.39
C TYR A 184 13.24 9.74 10.61
N VAL A 185 14.54 10.03 10.41
CA VAL A 185 15.42 10.46 11.51
C VAL A 185 15.05 11.85 12.01
N GLU A 186 14.62 12.74 11.12
CA GLU A 186 14.14 14.07 11.50
C GLU A 186 12.83 14.02 12.29
N TYR A 187 11.96 13.04 11.98
CA TYR A 187 10.70 12.85 12.69
C TYR A 187 10.89 12.25 14.09
N ASP A 188 11.72 11.22 14.23
CA ASP A 188 12.02 10.60 15.53
C ASP A 188 13.48 10.12 15.59
N GLN A 189 14.33 10.94 16.22
CA GLN A 189 15.78 10.71 16.36
C GLN A 189 16.13 9.52 17.26
N VAL A 190 15.15 8.92 17.97
CA VAL A 190 15.38 7.81 18.90
C VAL A 190 14.90 6.50 18.28
N ARG A 191 13.62 6.43 17.90
CA ARG A 191 13.00 5.20 17.40
C ARG A 191 13.44 4.87 15.98
N LEU A 192 13.73 5.89 15.16
CA LEU A 192 14.03 5.75 13.74
C LEU A 192 15.48 6.10 13.39
N ALA A 193 16.35 6.22 14.41
CA ALA A 193 17.76 6.60 14.26
C ALA A 193 18.54 5.74 13.24
N ASN A 194 18.14 4.48 13.05
CA ASN A 194 18.82 3.52 12.18
C ASN A 194 18.26 3.49 10.75
N LEU A 195 17.19 4.23 10.43
CA LEU A 195 16.63 4.33 9.08
C LEU A 195 17.34 5.41 8.26
N THR A 196 18.63 5.17 7.98
CA THR A 196 19.49 6.10 7.23
C THR A 196 19.80 5.65 5.81
N ASP A 197 19.40 4.43 5.42
CA ASP A 197 19.57 3.93 4.05
C ASP A 197 18.67 4.71 3.09
N LYS A 198 19.25 5.28 2.02
CA LYS A 198 18.53 6.07 1.03
C LYS A 198 17.42 5.32 0.29
N SER A 199 17.38 4.00 0.40
CA SER A 199 16.31 3.16 -0.13
C SER A 199 15.03 3.22 0.72
N TYR A 200 15.11 3.67 1.97
CA TYR A 200 14.01 3.71 2.93
C TYR A 200 14.27 4.67 4.12
N ASP A 201 14.83 5.86 3.87
CA ASP A 201 15.08 6.90 4.88
C ASP A 201 13.95 7.94 4.99
N GLN A 202 12.90 7.77 4.19
CA GLN A 202 11.78 8.69 4.12
C GLN A 202 10.46 8.00 3.79
N CYS A 203 9.37 8.63 4.22
CA CYS A 203 8.02 8.35 3.77
C CYS A 203 7.56 9.46 2.83
N GLN A 204 6.99 9.10 1.68
CA GLN A 204 6.56 10.06 0.67
C GLN A 204 5.08 9.89 0.35
N LEU A 205 4.31 10.96 0.56
CA LEU A 205 2.92 11.01 0.13
C LEU A 205 2.90 11.18 -1.39
N VAL A 206 2.43 10.15 -2.08
CA VAL A 206 2.29 10.14 -3.52
C VAL A 206 0.81 10.14 -3.89
N ALA A 207 0.44 10.91 -4.91
CA ALA A 207 -0.93 10.96 -5.37
C ALA A 207 -1.04 11.24 -6.88
N ARG A 208 -2.21 10.95 -7.45
CA ARG A 208 -2.60 11.34 -8.82
C ARG A 208 -4.11 11.49 -8.93
N THR A 209 -4.55 12.33 -9.85
CA THR A 209 -5.94 12.32 -10.34
C THR A 209 -6.19 11.08 -11.20
N LEU A 210 -7.44 10.63 -11.25
CA LEU A 210 -7.89 9.47 -12.02
C LEU A 210 -8.74 9.87 -13.22
#